data_AF-V7CQR9-F1
#
_entry.id   AF-V7CQR9-F1
#
_cell.length_a   1.000
_cell.length_b   1.000
_cell.length_c   1.000
_cell.angle_alpha   90.00
_cell.angle_beta   90.00
_cell.angle_gamma   90.00
#
_symmetry.space_group_name_H-M   'P 1'
#
loop_
_entity.id
_entity.type
_entity.pdbx_description
1 polymer ?
#
loop_
_entity_poly.entity_id
_entity_poly.type
_entity_poly.pdbx_seq_one_letter_code
_entity_poly.pdbx_strand_id
1 'polypeptide(L)'
;ETQFPLFQVHFKFKPCPRQITKPKSILAGDKKADEEVVIVNASSWIDDKFDFDLEECNVANGKWVFNSSVTPLYSDISCPYIDRQFSCVKNGRNDSDYRHWEWQPEDCTLPRFNPELALRKLQGKRLLFVGDSLQRNQWESFVCLVEWVIPHKHKSMRLGRVHSVFTAKVLIY
;
A
#
# COMPACT_ATOMS: atom_id res chain seq x y z
N GLU A 1 -4.24 34.46 5.16
CA GLU A 1 -3.76 33.26 4.45
C GLU A 1 -4.65 32.09 4.80
N THR A 2 -5.17 31.39 3.79
CA THR A 2 -5.96 30.18 4.00
C THR A 2 -5.00 29.04 4.32
N GLN A 3 -4.89 28.66 5.59
CA GLN A 3 -4.03 27.55 5.99
C GLN A 3 -4.74 26.22 5.69
N PHE A 4 -4.30 25.54 4.64
CA PHE A 4 -4.84 24.22 4.29
C PHE A 4 -4.38 23.15 5.29
N PRO A 5 -5.24 22.21 5.68
CA PRO A 5 -4.85 21.09 6.53
C PRO A 5 -3.84 20.17 5.83
N LEU A 6 -2.99 19.56 6.65
CA LEU A 6 -1.91 18.67 6.23
C LEU A 6 -2.21 17.24 6.68
N PHE A 7 -1.97 16.26 5.81
CA PHE A 7 -2.22 14.85 6.11
C PHE A 7 -0.98 14.03 5.76
N GLN A 8 -0.33 13.46 6.77
CA GLN A 8 0.96 12.83 6.62
C GLN A 8 0.93 11.35 6.91
N VAL A 9 1.74 10.61 6.17
CA VAL A 9 2.09 9.23 6.45
C VAL A 9 3.58 9.14 6.76
N HIS A 10 3.92 8.60 7.93
CA HIS A 10 5.28 8.31 8.37
C HIS A 10 5.56 6.82 8.30
N PHE A 11 6.63 6.47 7.59
CA PHE A 11 7.12 5.11 7.55
C PHE A 11 8.43 5.00 8.32
N LYS A 12 8.39 4.36 9.50
CA LYS A 12 9.58 4.17 10.35
C LYS A 12 10.08 2.74 10.27
N PHE A 13 11.27 2.56 9.71
CA PHE A 13 11.92 1.25 9.63
C PHE A 13 13.03 1.15 10.66
N LYS A 14 13.12 -0.02 11.32
CA LYS A 14 14.32 -0.41 12.05
C LYS A 14 15.17 -1.23 11.09
N PRO A 15 16.38 -0.79 10.69
CA PRO A 15 17.28 -1.65 9.94
C PRO A 15 17.64 -2.85 10.81
N CYS A 16 17.46 -4.07 10.29
CA CYS A 16 18.04 -5.26 10.91
C CYS A 16 19.58 -5.18 10.84
N PRO A 17 20.32 -5.57 11.89
CA PRO A 17 21.75 -5.79 11.77
C PRO A 17 22.00 -6.89 10.75
N ARG A 18 22.70 -6.58 9.65
CA ARG A 18 23.20 -7.62 8.74
C ARG A 18 24.19 -8.48 9.52
N GLN A 19 23.80 -9.69 9.92
CA GLN A 19 24.79 -10.69 10.29
C GLN A 19 25.48 -11.14 9.00
N ILE A 20 26.72 -10.67 8.82
CA ILE A 20 27.61 -11.18 7.78
C ILE A 20 28.15 -12.52 8.29
N THR A 21 27.43 -13.61 8.05
CA THR A 21 27.98 -14.96 8.20
C THR A 21 28.83 -15.26 6.96
N LYS A 22 30.16 -15.29 7.16
CA LYS A 22 31.13 -15.75 6.14
C LYS A 22 30.82 -17.20 5.75
N PRO A 23 30.86 -17.58 4.46
CA PRO A 23 30.68 -18.97 4.07
C PRO A 23 31.91 -19.78 4.50
N LYS A 24 31.70 -20.86 5.27
CA LYS A 24 32.71 -21.89 5.50
C LYS A 24 32.42 -23.09 4.59
N SER A 25 33.48 -23.56 3.96
CA SER A 25 33.56 -24.69 3.03
C SER A 25 33.29 -26.06 3.68
N ILE A 26 32.42 -26.82 3.03
CA ILE A 26 32.36 -28.28 2.75
C ILE A 26 33.17 -29.23 3.66
N LEU A 27 32.48 -30.23 4.27
CA LEU A 27 32.72 -31.68 4.08
C LEU A 27 31.69 -32.59 4.82
N ALA A 28 31.00 -33.40 4.00
CA ALA A 28 30.45 -34.76 4.18
C ALA A 28 29.57 -35.18 5.38
N GLY A 29 28.35 -35.65 5.07
CA GLY A 29 27.89 -36.97 5.53
C GLY A 29 26.55 -37.09 6.29
N ASP A 30 25.57 -37.67 5.57
CA ASP A 30 24.48 -38.58 6.00
C ASP A 30 23.07 -38.06 6.43
N LYS A 31 22.08 -38.44 5.59
CA LYS A 31 20.64 -38.74 5.74
C LYS A 31 19.80 -38.03 6.83
N LYS A 32 18.72 -37.34 6.42
CA LYS A 32 17.31 -37.81 6.44
C LYS A 32 16.37 -36.74 5.83
N ALA A 33 15.16 -37.19 5.46
CA ALA A 33 14.17 -36.57 4.58
C ALA A 33 13.47 -35.29 5.07
N ASP A 34 12.84 -34.64 4.08
CA ASP A 34 11.84 -33.55 4.08
C ASP A 34 12.30 -32.10 4.29
N GLU A 35 12.50 -31.39 3.18
CA GLU A 35 12.12 -29.97 2.96
C GLU A 35 12.46 -29.59 1.50
N GLU A 36 11.47 -29.37 0.63
CA GLU A 36 11.65 -28.52 -0.55
C GLU A 36 11.05 -27.15 -0.23
N VAL A 37 11.70 -26.43 0.68
CA VAL A 37 11.48 -24.99 0.81
C VAL A 37 12.24 -24.35 -0.34
N VAL A 38 11.50 -24.06 -1.41
CA VAL A 38 12.00 -23.25 -2.52
C VAL A 38 12.46 -21.92 -1.93
N ILE A 39 13.77 -21.77 -1.82
CA ILE A 39 14.42 -20.51 -1.44
C ILE A 39 14.18 -19.54 -2.61
N VAL A 40 13.06 -18.83 -2.57
CA VAL A 40 12.85 -17.65 -3.40
C VAL A 40 13.76 -16.56 -2.87
N ASN A 41 14.99 -16.55 -3.40
CA ASN A 41 15.95 -15.50 -3.15
C ASN A 41 15.31 -14.15 -3.51
N ALA A 42 15.07 -13.31 -2.49
CA ALA A 42 14.42 -12.00 -2.56
C ALA A 42 15.21 -10.94 -3.36
N SER A 43 16.17 -11.37 -4.17
CA SER A 43 17.03 -10.53 -5.01
C SER A 43 16.85 -10.74 -6.51
N SER A 44 15.77 -11.40 -6.96
CA SER A 44 15.56 -11.67 -8.40
C SER A 44 14.31 -11.08 -9.07
N TRP A 45 13.41 -10.34 -8.39
CA TRP A 45 12.22 -9.77 -9.07
C TRP A 45 11.72 -8.41 -8.54
N ILE A 46 12.57 -7.57 -7.96
CA ILE A 46 12.26 -6.14 -7.91
C ILE A 46 13.02 -5.50 -9.06
N ASP A 47 12.45 -5.60 -10.26
CA ASP A 47 12.82 -4.69 -11.33
C ASP A 47 12.35 -3.31 -10.86
N ASP A 48 13.27 -2.53 -10.30
CA ASP A 48 13.11 -1.09 -10.04
C ASP A 48 12.96 -0.27 -11.34
N LYS A 49 12.81 -0.96 -12.49
CA LYS A 49 12.74 -0.39 -13.84
C LYS A 49 11.34 -0.46 -14.45
N PHE A 50 10.28 -0.35 -13.65
CA PHE A 50 9.03 0.17 -14.18
C PHE A 50 9.07 1.69 -14.03
N ASP A 51 9.72 2.33 -15.00
CA ASP A 51 9.61 3.78 -15.18
C ASP A 51 8.27 4.04 -15.87
N PHE A 52 7.41 4.80 -15.21
CA PHE A 52 6.09 5.08 -15.74
C PHE A 52 6.23 6.24 -16.72
N ASP A 53 6.20 5.94 -18.02
CA ASP A 53 6.25 6.96 -19.06
C ASP A 53 4.86 7.55 -19.30
N LEU A 54 4.70 8.84 -18.98
CA LEU A 54 3.49 9.60 -19.20
C LEU A 54 3.18 9.80 -20.69
N GLU A 55 4.20 9.79 -21.55
CA GLU A 55 4.05 9.95 -23.01
C GLU A 55 3.54 8.67 -23.67
N GLU A 56 3.85 7.49 -23.10
CA GLU A 56 3.33 6.20 -23.57
C GLU A 56 1.97 5.85 -22.96
N CYS A 57 1.62 6.42 -21.80
CA CYS A 57 0.43 6.05 -21.04
C CYS A 57 -0.22 7.27 -20.38
N ASN A 58 -1.20 7.87 -21.07
CA ASN A 58 -1.97 8.98 -20.51
C ASN A 58 -3.07 8.46 -19.57
N VAL A 59 -2.80 8.47 -18.26
CA VAL A 59 -3.75 8.02 -17.22
C VAL A 59 -4.97 8.92 -17.06
N ALA A 60 -4.94 10.14 -17.58
CA ALA A 60 -6.07 11.07 -17.47
C ALA A 60 -7.17 10.76 -18.50
N ASN A 61 -6.84 10.10 -19.61
CA ASN A 61 -7.79 9.72 -20.65
C ASN A 61 -8.12 8.23 -20.55
N GLY A 62 -9.41 7.92 -20.55
CA GLY A 62 -9.87 6.57 -20.27
C GLY A 62 -11.37 6.50 -20.08
N LYS A 63 -11.83 5.36 -19.60
CA LYS A 63 -13.24 5.10 -19.31
C LYS A 63 -13.40 4.26 -18.05
N TRP A 64 -14.52 4.45 -17.39
CA TRP A 64 -14.95 3.57 -16.32
C TRP A 64 -15.51 2.28 -16.91
N VAL A 65 -14.98 1.14 -16.46
CA VAL A 65 -15.43 -0.19 -16.85
C VAL A 65 -15.96 -0.91 -15.63
N PHE A 66 -17.15 -1.49 -15.75
CA PHE A 66 -17.76 -2.27 -14.69
C PHE A 66 -17.21 -3.69 -14.70
N ASN A 67 -16.71 -4.15 -13.56
CA ASN A 67 -16.14 -5.47 -13.38
C ASN A 67 -16.73 -6.12 -12.12
N SER A 68 -17.80 -6.90 -12.28
CA SER A 68 -18.46 -7.59 -11.15
C SER A 68 -17.57 -8.61 -10.42
N SER A 69 -16.48 -9.05 -11.03
CA SER A 69 -15.55 -10.01 -10.43
C SER A 69 -14.44 -9.33 -9.63
N VAL A 70 -14.30 -7.99 -9.72
CA VAL A 70 -13.24 -7.28 -8.98
C VAL A 70 -13.53 -7.32 -7.48
N THR A 71 -12.54 -7.75 -6.71
CA THR A 71 -12.58 -7.61 -5.25
C THR A 71 -11.93 -6.28 -4.86
N PRO A 72 -12.67 -5.37 -4.18
CA PRO A 72 -12.11 -4.12 -3.67
C PRO A 72 -10.93 -4.39 -2.72
N LEU A 73 -9.89 -3.57 -2.80
CA LEU A 73 -8.68 -3.74 -1.98
C LEU A 73 -8.93 -3.44 -0.49
N TYR A 74 -9.96 -2.64 -0.19
CA TYR A 74 -10.41 -2.37 1.16
C TYR A 74 -11.92 -2.08 1.15
N SER A 75 -12.52 -2.08 2.33
CA SER A 75 -13.87 -1.59 2.56
C SER A 75 -13.90 -0.61 3.73
N ASP A 76 -14.93 0.22 3.79
CA ASP A 76 -15.21 1.09 4.94
C ASP A 76 -15.55 0.29 6.20
N ILE A 77 -15.97 -0.97 6.07
CA ILE A 77 -16.16 -1.89 7.19
C ILE A 77 -14.82 -2.41 7.73
N SER A 78 -13.94 -2.87 6.85
CA SER A 78 -12.68 -3.52 7.21
C SER A 78 -11.60 -2.53 7.66
N CYS A 79 -11.55 -1.34 7.07
CA CYS A 79 -10.56 -0.33 7.42
C CYS A 79 -11.05 0.55 8.59
N PRO A 80 -10.33 0.59 9.72
CA PRO A 80 -10.74 1.39 10.88
C PRO A 80 -10.38 2.87 10.78
N TYR A 81 -9.68 3.28 9.72
CA TYR A 81 -9.13 4.63 9.57
C TYR A 81 -9.99 5.57 8.72
N ILE A 82 -11.09 5.07 8.15
CA ILE A 82 -12.02 5.86 7.34
C ILE A 82 -12.93 6.66 8.27
N ASP A 83 -12.98 7.96 8.06
CA ASP A 83 -13.89 8.84 8.77
C ASP A 83 -15.35 8.45 8.50
N ARG A 84 -16.21 8.74 9.49
CA ARG A 84 -17.65 8.49 9.37
C ARG A 84 -18.26 9.12 8.11
N GLN A 85 -17.80 10.31 7.71
CA GLN A 85 -18.31 11.03 6.54
C GLN A 85 -18.06 10.30 5.21
N PHE A 86 -17.08 9.40 5.15
CA PHE A 86 -16.75 8.60 3.95
C PHE A 86 -17.17 7.12 4.07
N SER A 87 -17.77 6.73 5.19
CA SER A 87 -18.14 5.33 5.47
C SER A 87 -19.55 4.99 4.96
N CYS A 88 -19.73 4.89 3.64
CA CYS A 88 -21.04 4.73 3.02
C CYS A 88 -21.84 3.52 3.53
N VAL A 89 -21.24 2.33 3.60
CA VAL A 89 -21.93 1.10 4.03
C VAL A 89 -22.23 1.16 5.52
N LYS A 90 -21.28 1.62 6.34
CA LYS A 90 -21.53 1.86 7.77
C LYS A 90 -22.64 2.88 8.02
N ASN A 91 -22.83 3.82 7.10
CA ASN A 91 -23.89 4.82 7.15
C ASN A 91 -25.23 4.33 6.55
N GLY A 92 -25.35 3.05 6.17
CA GLY A 92 -26.61 2.45 5.73
C GLY A 92 -26.85 2.48 4.23
N ARG A 93 -25.81 2.66 3.40
CA ARG A 93 -25.94 2.47 1.95
C ARG A 93 -26.07 0.97 1.64
N ASN A 94 -27.14 0.61 0.92
CA ASN A 94 -27.48 -0.79 0.64
C ASN A 94 -26.90 -1.31 -0.69
N ASP A 95 -26.70 -0.44 -1.68
CA ASP A 95 -26.12 -0.83 -2.97
C ASP A 95 -24.59 -0.97 -2.88
N SER A 96 -24.04 -1.94 -3.60
CA SER A 96 -22.61 -2.26 -3.59
C SER A 96 -21.90 -2.01 -4.92
N ASP A 97 -22.64 -1.78 -6.00
CA ASP A 97 -22.15 -1.77 -7.38
C ASP A 97 -21.12 -0.68 -7.65
N TYR A 98 -21.18 0.44 -6.91
CA TYR A 98 -20.22 1.52 -7.01
C TYR A 98 -18.77 1.09 -6.73
N ARG A 99 -18.56 -0.05 -6.06
CA ARG A 99 -17.23 -0.59 -5.73
C ARG A 99 -16.62 -1.45 -6.84
N HIS A 100 -17.38 -1.77 -7.87
CA HIS A 100 -16.98 -2.67 -8.96
C HIS A 100 -16.57 -1.91 -10.23
N TRP A 101 -16.38 -0.59 -10.14
CA TRP A 101 -15.92 0.23 -11.24
C TRP A 101 -14.41 0.40 -11.21
N GLU A 102 -13.76 0.12 -12.33
CA GLU A 102 -12.32 0.31 -12.52
C GLU A 102 -12.09 1.36 -13.60
N TRP A 103 -11.12 2.26 -13.36
CA TRP A 103 -10.67 3.20 -14.37
C TRP A 103 -9.71 2.50 -15.31
N GLN A 104 -10.04 2.48 -16.61
CA GLN A 104 -9.20 1.90 -17.66
C GLN A 104 -8.71 3.01 -18.59
N PRO A 105 -7.40 3.37 -18.53
CA PRO A 105 -6.80 4.24 -19.53
C PRO A 105 -6.91 3.66 -20.94
N GLU A 106 -6.93 4.51 -21.96
CA GLU A 106 -7.06 4.04 -23.36
C GLU A 106 -5.76 3.41 -23.87
N ASP A 107 -4.62 4.01 -23.52
CA ASP A 107 -3.32 3.69 -24.12
C ASP A 107 -2.59 2.53 -23.41
N CYS A 108 -3.06 2.13 -22.22
CA CYS A 108 -2.30 1.25 -21.34
C CYS A 108 -3.17 0.53 -20.30
N THR A 109 -2.63 -0.56 -19.77
CA THR A 109 -3.21 -1.26 -18.61
C THR A 109 -2.45 -0.92 -17.35
N LEU A 110 -3.16 -0.40 -16.34
CA LEU A 110 -2.55 -0.10 -15.05
C LEU A 110 -2.30 -1.39 -14.25
N PRO A 111 -1.12 -1.54 -13.60
CA PRO A 111 -0.88 -2.66 -12.74
C PRO A 111 -1.80 -2.61 -11.51
N ARG A 112 -2.26 -3.77 -11.05
CA ARG A 112 -3.01 -3.88 -9.80
C ARG A 112 -2.14 -3.35 -8.65
N PHE A 113 -2.75 -2.55 -7.77
CA PHE A 113 -2.03 -1.97 -6.64
C PHE A 113 -1.46 -3.06 -5.72
N ASN A 114 -0.15 -2.96 -5.44
CA ASN A 114 0.55 -3.81 -4.49
C ASN A 114 0.96 -2.99 -3.25
N PRO A 115 0.35 -3.23 -2.08
CA PRO A 115 0.64 -2.48 -0.87
C PRO A 115 2.06 -2.68 -0.35
N GLU A 116 2.63 -3.89 -0.48
CA GLU A 116 3.99 -4.16 -0.04
C GLU A 116 5.00 -3.39 -0.89
N LEU A 117 4.80 -3.37 -2.21
CA LEU A 117 5.64 -2.58 -3.11
C LEU A 117 5.54 -1.09 -2.81
N ALA A 118 4.32 -0.58 -2.56
CA ALA A 118 4.12 0.81 -2.16
C ALA A 118 4.88 1.15 -0.86
N LEU A 119 4.79 0.28 0.14
CA LEU A 119 5.50 0.44 1.43
C LEU A 119 7.02 0.34 1.28
N ARG A 120 7.53 -0.52 0.39
CA ARG A 120 8.95 -0.59 0.02
C ARG A 120 9.42 0.71 -0.63
N LYS A 121 8.68 1.24 -1.61
CA LYS A 121 9.02 2.51 -2.28
C LYS A 121 9.01 3.71 -1.35
N LEU A 122 8.17 3.67 -0.30
CA LEU A 122 8.04 4.69 0.74
C LEU A 122 8.95 4.44 1.95
N GLN A 123 9.85 3.47 1.88
CA GLN A 123 10.78 3.16 2.97
C GLN A 123 11.70 4.34 3.29
N GLY A 124 11.72 4.71 4.58
CA GLY A 124 12.51 5.86 5.06
C GLY A 124 11.99 7.23 4.62
N LYS A 125 10.85 7.28 3.92
CA LYS A 125 10.24 8.50 3.40
C LYS A 125 8.99 8.87 4.19
N ARG A 126 8.50 10.09 3.93
CA ARG A 126 7.23 10.61 4.46
C ARG A 126 6.40 11.04 3.26
N LEU A 127 5.20 10.50 3.14
CA LEU A 127 4.23 10.93 2.13
C LEU A 127 3.31 11.97 2.75
N LEU A 128 3.10 13.10 2.08
CA LEU A 128 2.29 14.20 2.59
C LEU A 128 1.24 14.58 1.54
N PHE A 129 -0.02 14.57 1.96
CA PHE A 129 -1.19 15.03 1.23
C PHE A 129 -1.55 16.41 1.77
N VAL A 130 -1.61 17.42 0.90
CA VAL A 130 -1.89 18.82 1.27
C VAL A 130 -3.05 19.31 0.43
N GLY A 131 -4.12 19.77 1.08
CA GLY A 131 -5.28 20.25 0.35
C GLY A 131 -6.51 20.37 1.25
N ASP A 132 -7.67 20.28 0.62
CA ASP A 132 -8.97 20.37 1.27
C ASP A 132 -9.47 18.99 1.75
N SER A 133 -10.79 18.88 1.94
CA SER A 133 -11.45 17.64 2.34
C SER A 133 -11.37 16.53 1.29
N LEU A 134 -11.21 16.83 0.01
CA LEU A 134 -11.02 15.82 -1.04
C LEU A 134 -9.64 15.18 -0.90
N GLN A 135 -8.61 15.99 -0.65
CA GLN A 135 -7.26 15.48 -0.42
C GLN A 135 -7.18 14.64 0.87
N ARG A 136 -7.96 15.00 1.89
CA ARG A 136 -8.14 14.17 3.09
C ARG A 136 -8.73 12.80 2.76
N ASN A 137 -9.79 12.76 1.95
CA ASN A 137 -10.42 11.50 1.54
C ASN A 137 -9.41 10.62 0.77
N GLN A 138 -8.62 11.21 -0.13
CA GLN A 138 -7.57 10.48 -0.84
C GLN A 138 -6.50 9.91 0.11
N TRP A 139 -6.11 10.68 1.14
CA TRP A 139 -5.18 10.20 2.17
C TRP A 139 -5.76 9.02 2.97
N GLU A 140 -7.03 9.09 3.39
CA GLU A 140 -7.68 7.99 4.13
C GLU A 140 -7.79 6.72 3.25
N SER A 141 -8.13 6.88 1.97
CA SER A 141 -8.12 5.80 0.98
C SER A 141 -6.73 5.15 0.87
N PHE A 142 -5.68 5.95 0.74
CA PHE A 142 -4.30 5.45 0.67
C PHE A 142 -3.88 4.71 1.94
N VAL A 143 -4.25 5.23 3.13
CA VAL A 143 -4.00 4.53 4.39
C VAL A 143 -4.67 3.15 4.39
N CYS A 144 -5.93 3.05 3.96
CA CYS A 144 -6.64 1.78 3.89
C CYS A 144 -6.08 0.79 2.86
N LEU A 145 -5.53 1.31 1.76
CA LEU A 145 -4.86 0.48 0.77
C LEU A 145 -3.62 -0.23 1.34
N VAL A 146 -2.89 0.41 2.26
CA VAL A 146 -1.64 -0.15 2.81
C VAL A 146 -1.76 -0.75 4.21
N GLU A 147 -2.79 -0.39 4.98
CA GLU A 147 -2.87 -0.77 6.39
C GLU A 147 -3.05 -2.27 6.62
N TRP A 148 -3.72 -2.97 5.69
CA TRP A 148 -4.08 -4.38 5.86
C TRP A 148 -2.87 -5.32 5.91
N VAL A 149 -1.76 -4.98 5.23
CA VAL A 149 -0.49 -5.73 5.31
C VAL A 149 0.36 -5.35 6.52
N ILE A 150 -0.03 -4.33 7.28
CA ILE A 150 0.73 -3.86 8.44
C ILE A 150 0.12 -4.44 9.72
N PRO A 151 0.90 -5.17 10.55
CA PRO A 151 0.38 -5.72 11.81
C PRO A 151 -0.13 -4.62 12.75
N HIS A 152 -1.22 -4.87 13.49
CA HIS A 152 -1.87 -3.88 14.37
C HIS A 152 -0.91 -3.17 15.33
N LYS A 153 0.06 -3.87 15.93
CA LYS A 153 1.05 -3.29 16.86
C LYS A 153 2.04 -2.32 16.17
N HIS A 154 2.09 -2.35 14.85
CA HIS A 154 3.02 -1.60 14.01
C HIS A 154 2.37 -0.45 13.25
N LYS A 155 1.07 -0.21 13.44
CA LYS A 155 0.35 0.93 12.84
C LYS A 155 -0.37 1.75 13.90
N SER A 156 -0.48 3.05 13.65
CA SER A 156 -1.22 3.98 14.52
C SER A 156 -1.63 5.22 13.74
N MET A 157 -2.74 5.84 14.12
CA MET A 157 -3.20 7.10 13.56
C MET A 157 -3.37 8.14 14.67
N ARG A 158 -2.90 9.36 14.43
CA ARG A 158 -3.10 10.53 15.28
C ARG A 158 -3.84 11.58 14.47
N LEU A 159 -5.06 11.89 14.88
CA LEU A 159 -5.85 12.95 14.25
C LEU A 159 -5.56 14.27 14.93
N GLY A 160 -5.27 15.30 14.14
CA GLY A 160 -5.05 16.66 14.62
C GLY A 160 -5.91 17.66 13.86
N ARG A 161 -6.11 18.86 14.42
CA ARG A 161 -6.92 19.91 13.79
C ARG A 161 -6.32 20.42 12.48
N VAL A 162 -5.00 20.59 12.48
CA VAL A 162 -4.24 21.11 11.32
C VAL A 162 -3.45 20.00 10.64
N HIS A 163 -3.07 18.96 11.39
CA HIS A 163 -2.19 17.90 10.89
C HIS A 163 -2.62 16.53 11.43
N SER A 164 -2.99 15.62 10.53
CA SER A 164 -3.24 14.21 10.84
C SER A 164 -2.08 13.33 10.37
N VAL A 165 -1.75 12.32 11.16
CA VAL A 165 -0.56 11.49 10.98
C VAL A 165 -0.92 10.01 11.08
N PHE A 166 -0.70 9.26 10.00
CA PHE A 166 -0.65 7.79 10.05
C PHE A 166 0.81 7.34 10.16
N THR A 167 1.13 6.48 11.12
CA THR A 167 2.48 5.93 11.31
C THR A 167 2.46 4.43 11.12
N ALA A 168 3.28 3.95 10.19
CA ALA A 168 3.51 2.55 9.89
C ALA A 168 4.97 2.16 10.20
N LYS A 169 5.15 1.04 10.91
CA LYS A 169 6.44 0.43 11.23
C LYS A 169 6.55 -0.93 10.54
N VAL A 170 6.93 -0.93 9.28
CA VAL A 170 6.98 -2.18 8.51
C VAL A 170 8.30 -2.88 8.79
N LEU A 171 8.25 -4.16 9.19
CA LEU A 171 9.40 -5.06 9.19
C LEU A 171 9.28 -5.87 7.90
N ILE A 172 10.12 -5.57 6.93
CA ILE A 172 10.19 -6.34 5.68
C ILE A 172 11.30 -7.35 5.90
N TYR A 173 10.92 -8.64 5.90
CA TYR A 173 11.85 -9.77 5.93
C TYR A 173 12.27 -10.13 4.52
#